data_AF-A0AA96VD52-F1
#
_entry.id   AF-A0AA96VD52-F1
#
_cell.length_a   1.000
_cell.length_b   1.000
_cell.length_c   1.000
_cell.angle_alpha   90.00
_cell.angle_beta   90.00
_cell.angle_gamma   90.00
#
_symmetry.space_group_name_H-M   'P 1'
#
loop_
_entity.id
_entity.type
_entity.pdbx_description
1 polymer ?
#
loop_
_entity_poly.entity_id
_entity_poly.type
_entity_poly.pdbx_seq_one_letter_code
_entity_poly.pdbx_strand_id
1 'polypeptide(L)'
;MAMEYFSGIAGVSLTFIVMMSVCTIAILLLIFGLILDLRKWAQGSVAYGLEPEEGKAGSIPAFIKAYWKQLRSHEGVHHGQSFWKSLILDVCLQRRTFRASKGRWFMHMLIFIGWMGLFALSGLMFAAEITHMLGVHFDIEAFRNMLQFPNQILGYMLLIGVLIAVVRRLFIPKVRQNTNSYDSVLLITLLIVIITGFIAHAGRYIVMGASAFTGVDMIFYDYQLWTLGSMQFFNTYVKELALTHSVLALFIGFAFIPYSKYIHMITSPLTILVNKGGEK
;
A
#
# COMPACT_ATOMS: atom_id res chain seq x y z
N MET A 1 22.93 -2.75 -23.25
CA MET A 1 21.73 -3.57 -23.53
C MET A 1 20.58 -2.97 -22.75
N ALA A 2 19.39 -2.83 -23.34
CA ALA A 2 18.21 -2.40 -22.58
C ALA A 2 17.92 -3.45 -21.51
N MET A 3 17.77 -3.03 -20.24
CA MET A 3 17.36 -3.93 -19.17
C MET A 3 15.95 -4.44 -19.49
N GLU A 4 15.75 -5.76 -19.52
CA GLU A 4 14.43 -6.36 -19.66
C GLU A 4 13.78 -6.51 -18.29
N TYR A 5 12.48 -6.18 -18.20
CA TYR A 5 11.72 -6.39 -16.97
C TYR A 5 11.10 -7.79 -16.98
N PHE A 6 10.99 -8.43 -15.81
CA PHE A 6 10.26 -9.70 -15.67
C PHE A 6 8.75 -9.45 -15.65
N SER A 7 8.23 -8.89 -16.73
CA SER A 7 6.80 -8.61 -17.00
C SER A 7 6.66 -8.45 -18.51
N GLY A 8 5.63 -9.04 -19.12
CA GLY A 8 5.57 -9.19 -20.56
C GLY A 8 4.19 -9.53 -21.12
N ILE A 9 4.11 -9.57 -22.46
CA ILE A 9 2.92 -10.00 -23.22
C ILE A 9 3.36 -11.02 -24.27
N ALA A 10 2.64 -12.12 -24.39
CA ALA A 10 2.93 -13.21 -25.32
C ALA A 10 4.38 -13.75 -25.20
N GLY A 11 4.87 -13.93 -23.97
CA GLY A 11 6.22 -14.40 -23.65
C GLY A 11 7.35 -13.37 -23.85
N VAL A 12 7.04 -12.21 -24.43
CA VAL A 12 8.01 -11.14 -24.69
C VAL A 12 8.09 -10.20 -23.49
N SER A 13 9.29 -10.02 -22.95
CA SER A 13 9.55 -9.10 -21.84
C SER A 13 9.30 -7.65 -22.29
N LEU A 14 8.68 -6.84 -21.43
CA LEU A 14 8.64 -5.40 -21.63
C LEU A 14 10.04 -4.82 -21.39
N THR A 15 10.35 -3.78 -22.15
CA THR A 15 11.55 -3.00 -21.89
C THR A 15 11.38 -2.23 -20.58
N PHE A 16 12.49 -2.05 -19.87
CA PHE A 16 12.51 -1.24 -18.65
C PHE A 16 11.87 0.14 -18.86
N ILE A 17 12.12 0.79 -20.00
CA ILE A 17 11.57 2.11 -20.33
C ILE A 17 10.03 2.08 -20.34
N VAL A 18 9.41 1.07 -20.97
CA VAL A 18 7.95 0.95 -21.01
C VAL A 18 7.38 0.79 -19.60
N MET A 19 7.99 -0.07 -18.78
CA MET A 19 7.56 -0.28 -17.39
C MET A 19 7.68 1.02 -16.58
N MET A 20 8.78 1.77 -16.75
CA MET A 20 8.98 3.06 -16.11
C MET A 20 7.97 4.11 -16.55
N SER A 21 7.59 4.13 -17.82
CA SER A 21 6.52 5.02 -18.30
C SER A 21 5.19 4.71 -17.63
N VAL A 22 4.83 3.43 -17.47
CA VAL A 22 3.61 3.01 -16.75
C VAL A 22 3.66 3.44 -15.28
N CYS A 23 4.79 3.21 -14.59
CA CYS A 23 4.99 3.68 -13.22
C CYS A 23 4.83 5.20 -13.11
N THR A 24 5.41 5.95 -14.06
CA THR A 24 5.33 7.42 -14.07
C THR A 24 3.89 7.90 -14.20
N ILE A 25 3.09 7.28 -15.07
CA ILE A 25 1.66 7.60 -15.19
C ILE A 25 0.93 7.36 -13.87
N ALA A 26 1.18 6.23 -13.20
CA ALA A 26 0.57 5.92 -11.91
C ALA A 26 0.94 6.96 -10.83
N ILE A 27 2.20 7.41 -10.79
CA ILE A 27 2.66 8.48 -9.88
C ILE A 27 1.95 9.80 -10.17
N LEU A 28 1.81 10.19 -11.44
CA LEU A 28 1.12 11.43 -11.82
C LEU A 28 -0.35 11.40 -11.39
N LEU A 29 -1.05 10.28 -11.58
CA LEU A 29 -2.44 10.10 -11.15
C LEU A 29 -2.59 10.17 -9.62
N LEU A 30 -1.66 9.59 -8.87
CA LEU A 30 -1.61 9.69 -7.41
C LEU A 30 -1.45 11.15 -6.98
N ILE A 31 -0.43 11.85 -7.51
CA ILE A 31 -0.13 13.24 -7.16
C ILE A 31 -1.32 14.14 -7.49
N PHE A 32 -1.90 13.99 -8.68
CA PHE A 32 -3.08 14.75 -9.08
C PHE A 32 -4.24 14.58 -8.10
N GLY A 33 -4.55 13.34 -7.71
CA GLY A 33 -5.63 13.06 -6.76
C GLY A 33 -5.35 13.64 -5.36
N LEU A 34 -4.12 13.52 -4.87
CA LEU A 34 -3.71 14.12 -3.60
C LEU A 34 -3.81 15.65 -3.61
N ILE A 35 -3.48 16.30 -4.73
CA ILE A 35 -3.66 17.75 -4.90
C ILE A 35 -5.14 18.12 -4.84
N LEU A 36 -6.03 17.35 -5.48
CA LEU A 36 -7.48 17.58 -5.41
C LEU A 36 -7.99 17.47 -3.98
N ASP A 37 -7.57 16.46 -3.22
CA ASP A 37 -8.02 16.29 -1.84
C ASP A 37 -7.45 17.38 -0.91
N LEU A 38 -6.19 17.76 -1.09
CA LEU A 38 -5.62 18.90 -0.37
C LEU A 38 -6.37 20.21 -0.64
N ARG A 39 -6.81 20.45 -1.89
CA ARG A 39 -7.64 21.61 -2.23
C ARG A 39 -9.01 21.57 -1.55
N LYS A 40 -9.66 20.40 -1.51
CA LYS A 40 -10.93 20.22 -0.79
C LYS A 40 -10.76 20.49 0.70
N TRP A 41 -9.71 19.95 1.33
CA TRP A 41 -9.44 20.20 2.75
C TRP A 41 -9.09 21.68 3.01
N ALA A 42 -8.40 22.34 2.07
CA ALA A 42 -8.08 23.75 2.16
C ALA A 42 -9.30 24.67 2.08
N GLN A 43 -10.42 24.26 1.48
CA GLN A 43 -11.66 25.04 1.50
C GLN A 43 -12.18 25.24 2.93
N GLY A 44 -12.01 24.23 3.81
CA GLY A 44 -12.33 24.37 5.24
C GLY A 44 -11.32 25.19 6.05
N SER A 45 -10.22 25.66 5.43
CA SER A 45 -9.14 26.41 6.12
C SER A 45 -9.18 27.92 5.92
N VAL A 46 -10.17 28.44 5.18
CA VAL A 46 -10.24 29.85 4.78
C VAL A 46 -10.42 30.79 5.98
N ALA A 47 -10.92 30.31 7.12
CA ALA A 47 -10.60 30.82 8.45
C ALA A 47 -11.05 29.81 9.51
N TYR A 48 -10.29 29.69 10.61
CA TYR A 48 -10.63 28.77 11.71
C TYR A 48 -11.95 29.23 12.34
N GLY A 49 -13.06 28.54 12.06
CA GLY A 49 -14.38 28.86 12.60
C GLY A 49 -15.24 29.83 11.78
N LEU A 50 -14.85 30.19 10.54
CA LEU A 50 -15.74 30.87 9.59
C LEU A 50 -16.17 29.90 8.49
N GLU A 51 -17.41 30.03 8.03
CA GLU A 51 -17.87 29.29 6.86
C GLU A 51 -17.03 29.66 5.63
N PRO A 52 -16.68 28.69 4.77
CA PRO A 52 -15.97 29.00 3.53
C PRO A 52 -16.78 30.00 2.70
N GLU A 53 -16.18 31.11 2.29
CA GLU A 53 -16.82 32.01 1.33
C GLU A 53 -17.09 31.25 0.01
N GLU A 54 -18.36 31.23 -0.43
CA GLU A 54 -18.76 30.59 -1.68
C GLU A 54 -17.88 31.11 -2.85
N GLY A 55 -17.29 30.18 -3.61
CA GLY A 55 -16.54 30.50 -4.82
C GLY A 55 -15.03 30.74 -4.65
N LYS A 56 -14.48 30.78 -3.42
CA LYS A 56 -13.01 30.83 -3.23
C LYS A 56 -12.40 29.43 -3.14
N ALA A 57 -11.55 29.08 -4.10
CA ALA A 57 -10.77 27.85 -4.03
C ALA A 57 -9.82 27.91 -2.81
N GLY A 58 -9.88 26.90 -1.95
CA GLY A 58 -9.01 26.78 -0.79
C GLY A 58 -7.52 26.79 -1.19
N SER A 59 -6.71 27.56 -0.48
CA SER A 59 -5.27 27.67 -0.74
C SER A 59 -4.52 26.53 -0.04
N ILE A 60 -3.89 25.62 -0.79
CA ILE A 60 -3.05 24.54 -0.24
C ILE A 60 -1.97 25.09 0.72
N PRO A 61 -1.23 26.16 0.37
CA PRO A 61 -0.29 26.78 1.31
C PRO A 61 -0.95 27.24 2.61
N ALA A 62 -2.17 27.78 2.56
CA ALA A 62 -2.90 28.20 3.75
C ALA A 62 -3.28 27.01 4.63
N PHE A 63 -3.73 25.90 4.04
CA PHE A 63 -3.98 24.64 4.76
C PHE A 63 -2.72 24.13 5.45
N ILE A 64 -1.60 24.05 4.72
CA ILE A 64 -0.32 23.58 5.29
C ILE A 64 0.11 24.49 6.45
N LYS A 65 0.00 25.81 6.29
CA LYS A 65 0.31 26.79 7.35
C LYS A 65 -0.59 26.59 8.57
N ALA A 66 -1.89 26.41 8.37
CA ALA A 66 -2.85 26.16 9.45
C ALA A 66 -2.57 24.84 10.18
N TYR A 67 -2.33 23.76 9.43
CA TYR A 67 -1.97 22.45 9.96
C TYR A 67 -0.70 22.53 10.84
N TRP A 68 0.36 23.17 10.33
CA TRP A 68 1.61 23.36 11.08
C TRP A 68 1.48 24.28 12.29
N LYS A 69 0.58 25.27 12.23
CA LYS A 69 0.27 26.13 13.37
C LYS A 69 -0.42 25.31 14.47
N GLN A 70 -1.41 24.50 14.11
CA GLN A 70 -2.16 23.66 15.05
C GLN A 70 -1.30 22.52 15.63
N LEU A 71 -0.40 21.93 14.84
CA LEU A 71 0.52 20.90 15.31
C LEU A 71 1.47 21.43 16.41
N ARG A 72 1.90 22.70 16.27
CA ARG A 72 2.83 23.38 17.18
C ARG A 72 2.17 24.13 18.33
N SER A 73 0.87 24.45 18.25
CA SER A 73 0.19 25.16 19.33
C SER A 73 0.18 24.29 20.60
N HIS A 74 0.59 24.87 21.73
CA HIS A 74 0.56 24.17 23.03
C HIS A 74 -0.86 24.05 23.61
N GLU A 75 -1.79 24.87 23.11
CA GLU A 75 -3.22 24.91 23.48
C GLU A 75 -4.02 23.79 22.79
N GLY A 76 -3.63 22.55 23.04
CA GLY A 76 -4.52 21.43 22.77
C GLY A 76 -5.68 21.49 23.76
N VAL A 77 -6.92 21.57 23.25
CA VAL A 77 -8.18 21.59 24.02
C VAL A 77 -8.31 20.40 24.99
N HIS A 78 -7.49 19.35 24.84
CA HIS A 78 -7.41 18.21 25.74
C HIS A 78 -5.94 17.86 26.03
N HIS A 79 -5.60 17.71 27.31
CA HIS A 79 -4.29 17.33 27.89
C HIS A 79 -3.34 16.61 26.91
N GLY A 80 -2.53 17.40 26.19
CA GLY A 80 -1.89 16.97 24.94
C GLY A 80 -0.70 16.03 25.17
N GLN A 81 -0.76 14.84 24.59
CA GLN A 81 0.41 13.95 24.54
C GLN A 81 1.49 14.54 23.62
N SER A 82 2.75 14.19 23.87
CA SER A 82 3.86 14.53 22.95
C SER A 82 3.54 14.06 21.52
N PHE A 83 3.98 14.84 20.52
CA PHE A 83 3.87 14.49 19.10
C PHE A 83 4.41 13.07 18.84
N TRP A 84 5.61 12.77 19.35
CA TRP A 84 6.24 11.46 19.18
C TRP A 84 5.45 10.34 19.82
N LYS A 85 4.84 10.60 20.99
CA LYS A 85 3.98 9.62 21.66
C LYS A 85 2.73 9.34 20.83
N SER A 86 2.11 10.37 20.24
CA SER A 86 0.93 10.22 19.37
C SER A 86 1.30 9.51 18.05
N LEU A 87 2.42 9.88 17.43
CA LEU A 87 2.91 9.23 16.21
C LEU A 87 3.18 7.74 16.44
N ILE A 88 3.98 7.40 17.45
CA ILE A 88 4.36 6.00 17.68
C ILE A 88 3.16 5.20 18.20
N LEU A 89 2.48 5.67 19.25
CA LEU A 89 1.45 4.87 19.90
C LEU A 89 0.12 4.89 19.14
N ASP A 90 -0.32 6.03 18.62
CA ASP A 90 -1.66 6.15 18.04
C ASP A 90 -1.66 5.98 16.52
N VAL A 91 -0.58 6.33 15.80
CA VAL A 91 -0.47 6.12 14.35
C VAL A 91 0.18 4.77 14.04
N CYS A 92 1.41 4.53 14.48
CA CYS A 92 2.14 3.31 14.11
C CYS A 92 1.60 2.06 14.82
N LEU A 93 1.44 2.13 16.15
CA LEU A 93 0.93 1.01 16.95
C LEU A 93 -0.59 0.99 17.09
N GLN A 94 -1.28 2.03 16.59
CA GLN A 94 -2.75 2.10 16.57
C GLN A 94 -3.42 1.80 17.92
N ARG A 95 -2.85 2.33 19.02
CA ARG A 95 -3.28 2.11 20.40
C ARG A 95 -4.76 2.35 20.63
N ARG A 96 -5.37 3.32 19.93
CA ARG A 96 -6.82 3.58 19.99
C ARG A 96 -7.64 2.38 19.52
N THR A 97 -7.25 1.79 18.40
CA THR A 97 -7.85 0.55 17.87
C THR A 97 -7.64 -0.61 18.83
N PHE A 98 -6.45 -0.70 19.46
CA PHE A 98 -6.16 -1.72 20.47
C PHE A 98 -7.09 -1.63 21.68
N ARG A 99 -7.25 -0.42 22.23
CA ARG A 99 -8.14 -0.14 23.37
C ARG A 99 -9.60 -0.41 23.03
N ALA A 100 -10.04 -0.12 21.80
CA ALA A 100 -11.42 -0.36 21.38
C ALA A 100 -11.73 -1.84 21.15
N SER A 101 -10.83 -2.60 20.53
CA SER A 101 -11.03 -4.03 20.26
C SER A 101 -9.74 -4.69 19.78
N LYS A 102 -9.12 -5.53 20.63
CA LYS A 102 -7.89 -6.27 20.33
C LYS A 102 -7.95 -7.06 19.01
N GLY A 103 -9.07 -7.73 18.70
CA GLY A 103 -9.21 -8.48 17.44
C GLY A 103 -9.27 -7.60 16.18
N ARG A 104 -9.85 -6.40 16.30
CA ARG A 104 -9.85 -5.39 15.21
C ARG A 104 -8.44 -4.86 15.01
N TRP A 105 -7.74 -4.59 16.10
CA TRP A 105 -6.36 -4.13 16.07
C TRP A 105 -5.43 -5.17 15.44
N PHE A 106 -5.49 -6.43 15.85
CA PHE A 106 -4.62 -7.48 15.30
C PHE A 106 -4.78 -7.61 13.78
N MET A 107 -6.02 -7.73 13.31
CA MET A 107 -6.35 -7.74 11.88
C MET A 107 -5.80 -6.48 11.16
N HIS A 108 -6.01 -5.29 11.73
CA HIS A 108 -5.60 -4.05 11.08
C HIS A 108 -4.07 -3.85 11.12
N MET A 109 -3.37 -4.34 12.14
CA MET A 109 -1.90 -4.35 12.19
C MET A 109 -1.29 -5.26 11.13
N LEU A 110 -1.90 -6.43 10.89
CA LEU A 110 -1.48 -7.32 9.80
C LEU A 110 -1.62 -6.64 8.43
N ILE A 111 -2.78 -5.99 8.17
CA ILE A 111 -3.01 -5.22 6.95
C ILE A 111 -2.04 -4.04 6.87
N PHE A 112 -1.88 -3.26 7.94
CA PHE A 112 -1.06 -2.06 7.97
C PHE A 112 0.42 -2.38 7.76
N ILE A 113 0.99 -3.32 8.51
CA ILE A 113 2.40 -3.72 8.36
C ILE A 113 2.61 -4.35 6.99
N GLY A 114 1.74 -5.27 6.57
CA GLY A 114 1.86 -5.93 5.27
C GLY A 114 1.82 -4.93 4.11
N TRP A 115 0.82 -4.05 4.08
CA TRP A 115 0.68 -3.04 3.03
C TRP A 115 1.79 -1.99 3.07
N MET A 116 2.07 -1.37 4.23
CA MET A 116 3.10 -0.32 4.34
C MET A 116 4.50 -0.87 4.11
N GLY A 117 4.76 -2.11 4.54
CA GLY A 117 6.00 -2.80 4.29
C GLY A 117 6.20 -3.09 2.81
N LEU A 118 5.21 -3.71 2.14
CA LEU A 118 5.27 -3.96 0.70
C LEU A 118 5.42 -2.67 -0.11
N PHE A 119 4.69 -1.61 0.28
CA PHE A 119 4.84 -0.29 -0.32
C PHE A 119 6.27 0.25 -0.18
N ALA A 120 6.85 0.16 1.02
CA ALA A 120 8.21 0.62 1.28
C ALA A 120 9.26 -0.21 0.51
N LEU A 121 9.13 -1.55 0.46
CA LEU A 121 10.06 -2.41 -0.29
C LEU A 121 9.96 -2.17 -1.80
N SER A 122 8.75 -1.96 -2.32
CA SER A 122 8.54 -1.62 -3.73
C SER A 122 9.16 -0.26 -4.06
N GLY A 123 8.95 0.75 -3.21
CA GLY A 123 9.56 2.06 -3.35
C GLY A 123 11.10 2.02 -3.24
N LEU A 124 11.64 1.17 -2.37
CA LEU A 124 13.07 0.94 -2.22
C LEU A 124 13.68 0.28 -3.47
N MET A 125 13.02 -0.74 -4.03
CA MET A 125 13.45 -1.37 -5.29
C MET A 125 13.38 -0.37 -6.45
N PHE A 126 12.31 0.43 -6.52
CA PHE A 126 12.19 1.50 -7.51
C PHE A 126 13.32 2.52 -7.39
N ALA A 127 13.63 2.99 -6.18
CA ALA A 127 14.74 3.91 -5.94
C ALA A 127 16.09 3.30 -6.36
N ALA A 128 16.30 2.00 -6.09
CA ALA A 128 17.49 1.26 -6.53
C ALA A 128 17.59 1.16 -8.07
N GLU A 129 16.47 0.92 -8.76
CA GLU A 129 16.43 0.91 -10.23
C GLU A 129 16.74 2.29 -10.83
N ILE A 130 16.24 3.37 -10.20
CA ILE A 130 16.57 4.75 -10.59
C ILE A 130 18.06 5.06 -10.37
N THR A 131 18.64 4.71 -9.22
CA THR A 131 20.06 5.00 -8.95
C THR A 131 20.99 4.24 -9.89
N HIS A 132 20.64 3.00 -10.23
CA HIS A 132 21.36 2.21 -11.22
C HIS A 132 21.35 2.88 -12.61
N MET A 133 20.20 3.42 -13.03
CA MET A 133 20.12 4.20 -14.28
C MET A 133 20.97 5.47 -14.27
N LEU A 134 21.12 6.11 -13.11
CA LEU A 134 21.96 7.31 -12.96
C LEU A 134 23.46 7.00 -12.97
N GLY A 135 23.86 5.74 -13.22
CA GLY A 135 25.25 5.32 -13.35
C GLY A 135 25.88 4.84 -12.05
N VAL A 136 25.12 4.66 -10.98
CA VAL A 136 25.63 4.08 -9.73
C VAL A 136 25.61 2.56 -9.87
N HIS A 137 26.79 1.96 -10.06
CA HIS A 137 26.92 0.53 -10.24
C HIS A 137 26.95 -0.19 -8.87
N PHE A 138 25.89 -0.95 -8.60
CA PHE A 138 25.82 -1.94 -7.53
C PHE A 138 25.09 -3.18 -8.06
N ASP A 139 25.22 -4.30 -7.35
CA ASP A 139 24.55 -5.54 -7.71
C ASP A 139 23.05 -5.46 -7.43
N ILE A 140 22.30 -5.05 -8.45
CA ILE A 140 20.85 -4.89 -8.39
C ILE A 140 20.11 -6.22 -8.26
N GLU A 141 20.72 -7.32 -8.74
CA GLU A 141 20.12 -8.66 -8.68
C GLU A 141 20.26 -9.23 -7.27
N ALA A 142 21.44 -9.11 -6.66
CA ALA A 142 21.61 -9.45 -5.24
C ALA A 142 20.69 -8.63 -4.34
N PHE A 143 20.53 -7.32 -4.62
CA PHE A 143 19.59 -6.48 -3.88
C PHE A 143 18.15 -6.97 -4.04
N ARG A 144 17.71 -7.24 -5.27
CA ARG A 144 16.37 -7.79 -5.55
C ARG A 144 16.13 -9.13 -4.85
N ASN A 145 17.14 -9.99 -4.81
CA ASN A 145 17.10 -11.28 -4.12
C ASN A 145 16.95 -11.11 -2.60
N MET A 146 17.68 -10.17 -2.00
CA MET A 146 17.56 -9.83 -0.57
C MET A 146 16.14 -9.39 -0.20
N LEU A 147 15.46 -8.65 -1.08
CA LEU A 147 14.10 -8.17 -0.84
C LEU A 147 13.03 -9.27 -1.00
N GLN A 148 13.32 -10.45 -1.55
CA GLN A 148 12.30 -11.48 -1.80
C GLN A 148 11.69 -12.01 -0.50
N PHE A 149 12.52 -12.40 0.46
CA PHE A 149 12.07 -12.95 1.73
C PHE A 149 11.17 -11.99 2.54
N PRO A 150 11.55 -10.71 2.77
CA PRO A 150 10.68 -9.79 3.47
C PRO A 150 9.40 -9.48 2.68
N ASN A 151 9.45 -9.45 1.33
CA ASN A 151 8.24 -9.32 0.51
C ASN A 151 7.26 -10.48 0.72
N GLN A 152 7.74 -11.73 0.79
CA GLN A 152 6.89 -12.89 1.06
C GLN A 152 6.20 -12.79 2.43
N ILE A 153 6.96 -12.51 3.50
CA ILE A 153 6.40 -12.39 4.85
C ILE A 153 5.34 -11.30 4.91
N LEU A 154 5.64 -10.12 4.38
CA LEU A 154 4.71 -8.98 4.39
C LEU A 154 3.48 -9.26 3.52
N GLY A 155 3.64 -9.97 2.40
CA GLY A 155 2.55 -10.49 1.57
C GLY A 155 1.61 -11.39 2.37
N TYR A 156 2.16 -12.33 3.14
CA TYR A 156 1.36 -13.24 3.95
C TYR A 156 0.67 -12.54 5.11
N MET A 157 1.34 -11.59 5.77
CA MET A 157 0.72 -10.75 6.78
C MET A 157 -0.47 -9.99 6.20
N LEU A 158 -0.30 -9.37 5.03
CA LEU A 158 -1.37 -8.64 4.34
C LEU A 158 -2.54 -9.58 3.99
N LEU A 159 -2.25 -10.75 3.39
CA LEU A 159 -3.25 -11.75 3.03
C LEU A 159 -4.06 -12.21 4.24
N ILE A 160 -3.39 -12.62 5.31
CA ILE A 160 -4.06 -13.09 6.54
C ILE A 160 -4.92 -11.97 7.13
N GLY A 161 -4.39 -10.75 7.20
CA GLY A 161 -5.15 -9.58 7.67
C GLY A 161 -6.43 -9.33 6.85
N VAL A 162 -6.32 -9.40 5.52
CA VAL A 162 -7.46 -9.25 4.60
C VAL A 162 -8.45 -10.41 4.74
N LEU A 163 -7.99 -11.65 4.84
CA LEU A 163 -8.86 -12.83 5.04
C LEU A 163 -9.64 -12.72 6.36
N ILE A 164 -8.99 -12.31 7.45
CA ILE A 164 -9.66 -12.02 8.72
C ILE A 164 -10.70 -10.91 8.54
N ALA A 165 -10.39 -9.86 7.76
CA ALA A 165 -11.35 -8.79 7.48
C ALA A 165 -12.57 -9.28 6.69
N VAL A 166 -12.36 -10.14 5.69
CA VAL A 166 -13.44 -10.78 4.90
C VAL A 166 -14.30 -11.63 5.82
N VAL A 167 -13.71 -12.56 6.57
CA VAL A 167 -14.43 -13.45 7.50
C VAL A 167 -15.25 -12.62 8.49
N ARG A 168 -14.68 -11.57 9.09
CA ARG A 168 -15.40 -10.71 10.03
C ARG A 168 -16.58 -9.98 9.38
N ARG A 169 -16.48 -9.57 8.12
CA ARG A 169 -17.59 -8.91 7.40
C ARG A 169 -18.67 -9.88 6.94
N LEU A 170 -18.34 -11.13 6.65
CA LEU A 170 -19.31 -12.15 6.23
C LEU A 170 -20.07 -12.75 7.42
N PHE A 171 -19.36 -13.04 8.52
CA PHE A 171 -19.89 -13.84 9.62
C PHE A 171 -20.29 -13.07 10.88
N ILE A 172 -19.84 -11.82 11.09
CA ILE A 172 -20.24 -11.02 12.26
C ILE A 172 -21.38 -10.07 11.87
N PRO A 173 -22.64 -10.28 12.33
CA PRO A 173 -23.79 -9.49 11.89
C PRO A 173 -23.61 -7.99 12.08
N LYS A 174 -23.07 -7.57 13.23
CA LYS A 174 -22.80 -6.17 13.55
C LYS A 174 -21.81 -5.51 12.57
N VAL A 175 -20.85 -6.26 12.02
CA VAL A 175 -19.89 -5.74 11.04
C VAL A 175 -20.51 -5.74 9.64
N ARG A 176 -21.24 -6.81 9.31
CA ARG A 176 -21.94 -6.94 8.02
C ARG A 176 -22.94 -5.82 7.78
N GLN A 177 -23.78 -5.53 8.77
CA GLN A 177 -24.79 -4.47 8.70
C GLN A 177 -24.19 -3.07 8.54
N ASN A 178 -22.94 -2.87 8.97
CA ASN A 178 -22.21 -1.62 8.83
C ASN A 178 -21.27 -1.59 7.61
N THR A 179 -21.26 -2.64 6.79
CA THR A 179 -20.42 -2.71 5.58
C THR A 179 -21.19 -2.10 4.42
N ASN A 180 -20.57 -1.15 3.71
CA ASN A 180 -21.15 -0.58 2.50
C ASN A 180 -20.49 -1.16 1.23
N SER A 181 -21.11 -0.92 0.06
CA SER A 181 -20.63 -1.44 -1.23
C SER A 181 -19.19 -1.03 -1.54
N TYR A 182 -18.81 0.21 -1.23
CA TYR A 182 -17.45 0.70 -1.41
C TYR A 182 -16.42 -0.05 -0.56
N ASP A 183 -16.77 -0.43 0.68
CA ASP A 183 -15.90 -1.26 1.52
C ASP A 183 -15.68 -2.64 0.92
N SER A 184 -16.75 -3.25 0.39
CA SER A 184 -16.70 -4.56 -0.24
C SER A 184 -15.86 -4.54 -1.51
N VAL A 185 -16.07 -3.54 -2.38
CA VAL A 185 -15.31 -3.40 -3.63
C VAL A 185 -13.82 -3.25 -3.34
N LEU A 186 -13.45 -2.37 -2.40
CA LEU A 186 -12.03 -2.18 -2.06
C LEU A 186 -11.39 -3.42 -1.45
N LEU A 187 -12.14 -4.15 -0.62
CA LEU A 187 -11.63 -5.39 -0.03
C LEU A 187 -11.41 -6.48 -1.08
N ILE A 188 -12.35 -6.62 -2.03
CA ILE A 188 -12.25 -7.58 -3.13
C ILE A 188 -11.10 -7.21 -4.07
N THR A 189 -10.99 -5.95 -4.47
CA THR A 189 -9.91 -5.52 -5.36
C THR A 189 -8.55 -5.67 -4.69
N LEU A 190 -8.42 -5.35 -3.39
CA LEU A 190 -7.20 -5.61 -2.62
C LEU A 190 -6.85 -7.11 -2.60
N LEU A 191 -7.83 -7.97 -2.36
CA LEU A 191 -7.62 -9.42 -2.37
C LEU A 191 -7.13 -9.92 -3.74
N ILE A 192 -7.68 -9.39 -4.84
CA ILE A 192 -7.22 -9.70 -6.20
C ILE A 192 -5.76 -9.26 -6.40
N VAL A 193 -5.39 -8.05 -5.98
CA VAL A 193 -3.99 -7.57 -6.06
C VAL A 193 -3.05 -8.51 -5.29
N ILE A 194 -3.44 -8.94 -4.09
CA ILE A 194 -2.63 -9.84 -3.26
C ILE A 194 -2.46 -11.21 -3.92
N ILE A 195 -3.57 -11.83 -4.34
CA ILE A 195 -3.56 -13.17 -4.96
C ILE A 195 -2.73 -13.15 -6.25
N THR A 196 -2.92 -12.15 -7.11
CA THR A 196 -2.12 -12.03 -8.34
C THR A 196 -0.63 -11.84 -8.05
N GLY A 197 -0.28 -11.18 -6.94
CA GLY A 197 1.10 -11.02 -6.50
C GLY A 197 1.76 -12.34 -6.14
N PHE A 198 1.08 -13.15 -5.33
CA PHE A 198 1.56 -14.48 -4.98
C PHE A 198 1.69 -15.41 -6.19
N ILE A 199 0.69 -15.40 -7.09
CA ILE A 199 0.73 -16.19 -8.33
C ILE A 199 1.94 -15.79 -9.19
N ALA A 200 2.15 -14.49 -9.42
CA ALA A 200 3.27 -13.98 -10.19
C ALA A 200 4.63 -14.33 -9.56
N HIS A 201 4.69 -14.27 -8.23
CA HIS A 201 5.90 -14.53 -7.47
C HIS A 201 6.28 -16.02 -7.44
N ALA A 202 5.32 -16.91 -7.17
CA ALA A 202 5.52 -18.36 -7.24
C ALA A 202 5.94 -18.81 -8.66
N GLY A 203 5.30 -18.26 -9.68
CA GLY A 203 5.66 -18.52 -11.08
C GLY A 203 7.08 -18.09 -11.44
N ARG A 204 7.58 -17.01 -10.84
CA ARG A 204 8.94 -16.52 -11.11
C ARG A 204 10.00 -17.54 -10.69
N TYR A 205 9.83 -18.21 -9.55
CA TYR A 205 10.78 -19.24 -9.09
C TYR A 205 10.82 -20.47 -9.99
N ILE A 206 9.69 -20.85 -10.58
CA ILE A 206 9.62 -21.94 -11.56
C ILE A 206 10.58 -21.68 -12.73
N VAL A 207 10.54 -20.48 -13.31
CA VAL A 207 11.34 -20.13 -14.49
C VAL A 207 12.80 -19.83 -14.15
N MET A 208 13.08 -19.33 -12.95
CA MET A 208 14.46 -19.09 -12.50
C MET A 208 15.24 -20.37 -12.18
N GLY A 209 14.62 -21.56 -12.36
CA GLY A 209 15.30 -22.83 -12.19
C GLY A 209 15.72 -23.07 -10.74
N ALA A 210 14.95 -22.58 -9.76
CA ALA A 210 15.11 -22.88 -8.35
C ALA A 210 14.97 -24.40 -8.16
N SER A 211 16.09 -25.10 -8.35
CA SER A 211 16.17 -26.55 -8.57
C SER A 211 16.34 -27.33 -7.27
N ALA A 212 16.22 -26.65 -6.14
CA ALA A 212 16.25 -27.26 -4.83
C ALA A 212 15.08 -26.68 -4.04
N PHE A 213 13.87 -27.17 -4.32
CA PHE A 213 12.71 -27.04 -3.41
C PHE A 213 13.01 -27.82 -2.14
N THR A 214 13.96 -27.36 -1.32
CA THR A 214 14.48 -28.10 -0.18
C THR A 214 13.58 -27.95 1.03
N GLY A 215 12.26 -27.89 0.88
CA GLY A 215 11.25 -28.08 1.94
C GLY A 215 11.24 -27.11 3.14
N VAL A 216 12.30 -26.32 3.33
CA VAL A 216 12.45 -25.33 4.40
C VAL A 216 12.38 -23.89 3.89
N ASP A 217 12.52 -23.65 2.59
CA ASP A 217 12.18 -22.35 2.00
C ASP A 217 10.66 -22.23 1.79
N MET A 218 10.12 -21.01 1.93
CA MET A 218 8.71 -20.73 1.63
C MET A 218 8.37 -21.02 0.15
N ILE A 219 9.39 -21.13 -0.71
CA ILE A 219 9.27 -21.34 -2.16
C ILE A 219 8.49 -22.63 -2.46
N PHE A 220 8.77 -23.73 -1.77
CA PHE A 220 8.04 -24.99 -1.99
C PHE A 220 6.55 -24.86 -1.64
N TYR A 221 6.23 -24.21 -0.53
CA TYR A 221 4.85 -24.00 -0.10
C TYR A 221 4.11 -23.03 -1.02
N ASP A 222 4.77 -21.95 -1.44
CA ASP A 222 4.25 -20.97 -2.39
C ASP A 222 3.95 -21.62 -3.73
N TYR A 223 4.84 -22.50 -4.20
CA TYR A 223 4.61 -23.30 -5.39
C TYR A 223 3.34 -24.13 -5.25
N GLN A 224 3.24 -24.99 -4.24
CA GLN A 224 2.08 -25.88 -4.08
C GLN A 224 0.76 -25.10 -3.98
N LEU A 225 0.77 -24.01 -3.21
CA LEU A 225 -0.43 -23.23 -2.94
C LEU A 225 -0.88 -22.38 -4.14
N TRP A 226 0.04 -21.67 -4.78
CA TRP A 226 -0.29 -20.62 -5.76
C TRP A 226 -0.21 -21.09 -7.21
N THR A 227 0.51 -22.17 -7.49
CA THR A 227 0.59 -22.76 -8.84
C THR A 227 -0.25 -24.02 -9.00
N LEU A 228 -0.77 -24.55 -7.88
CA LEU A 228 -1.49 -25.82 -7.82
C LEU A 228 -0.69 -26.99 -8.41
N GLY A 229 0.64 -26.91 -8.36
CA GLY A 229 1.54 -27.91 -8.92
C GLY A 229 1.74 -27.82 -10.44
N SER A 230 1.24 -26.78 -11.11
CA SER A 230 1.38 -26.63 -12.55
C SER A 230 2.70 -25.95 -12.92
N MET A 231 3.54 -26.63 -13.70
CA MET A 231 4.79 -26.06 -14.23
C MET A 231 4.61 -25.46 -15.63
N GLN A 232 3.91 -26.18 -16.52
CA GLN A 232 3.78 -25.82 -17.93
C GLN A 232 3.09 -24.46 -18.11
N PHE A 233 2.01 -24.21 -17.38
CA PHE A 233 1.26 -22.96 -17.45
C PHE A 233 2.15 -21.76 -17.11
N PHE A 234 2.94 -21.86 -16.04
CA PHE A 234 3.81 -20.76 -15.59
C PHE A 234 5.01 -20.56 -16.50
N ASN A 235 5.60 -21.62 -17.04
CA ASN A 235 6.64 -21.48 -18.07
C ASN A 235 6.17 -20.70 -19.30
N THR A 236 4.88 -20.78 -19.64
CA THR A 236 4.29 -20.03 -20.75
C THR A 236 3.84 -18.62 -20.37
N TYR A 237 3.18 -18.44 -19.21
CA TYR A 237 2.43 -17.22 -18.90
C TYR A 237 2.95 -16.40 -17.72
N VAL A 238 4.08 -16.75 -17.09
CA VAL A 238 4.54 -16.05 -15.88
C VAL A 238 4.79 -14.55 -16.11
N LYS A 239 5.28 -14.17 -17.30
CA LYS A 239 5.58 -12.76 -17.60
C LYS A 239 4.30 -11.94 -17.69
N GLU A 240 3.23 -12.51 -18.23
CA GLU A 240 1.89 -11.93 -18.31
C GLU A 240 1.25 -11.81 -16.93
N LEU A 241 1.41 -12.83 -16.09
CA LEU A 241 0.93 -12.80 -14.71
C LEU A 241 1.65 -11.73 -13.90
N ALA A 242 2.98 -11.62 -14.06
CA ALA A 242 3.77 -10.57 -13.44
C ALA A 242 3.39 -9.17 -13.92
N LEU A 243 3.14 -9.00 -15.23
CA LEU A 243 2.64 -7.74 -15.78
C LEU A 243 1.25 -7.39 -15.22
N THR A 244 0.34 -8.37 -15.20
CA THR A 244 -1.01 -8.22 -14.68
C THR A 244 -0.96 -7.76 -13.22
N HIS A 245 -0.18 -8.43 -12.38
CA HIS A 245 0.00 -8.01 -10.99
C HIS A 245 0.59 -6.60 -10.90
N SER A 246 1.63 -6.29 -11.68
CA SER A 246 2.29 -4.97 -11.65
C SER A 246 1.31 -3.84 -11.99
N VAL A 247 0.49 -4.02 -13.03
CA VAL A 247 -0.55 -3.06 -13.42
C VAL A 247 -1.61 -2.94 -12.32
N LEU A 248 -2.11 -4.06 -11.79
CA LEU A 248 -3.11 -4.02 -10.72
C LEU A 248 -2.57 -3.34 -9.46
N ALA A 249 -1.34 -3.65 -9.04
CA ALA A 249 -0.69 -3.04 -7.88
C ALA A 249 -0.47 -1.54 -8.09
N LEU A 250 0.01 -1.11 -9.26
CA LEU A 250 0.25 0.30 -9.56
C LEU A 250 -1.03 1.11 -9.64
N PHE A 251 -2.07 0.62 -10.30
CA PHE A 251 -3.27 1.41 -10.52
C PHE A 251 -4.27 1.29 -9.37
N ILE A 252 -4.53 0.08 -8.86
CA ILE A 252 -5.49 -0.15 -7.76
C ILE A 252 -4.83 0.06 -6.40
N GLY A 253 -3.64 -0.51 -6.21
CA GLY A 253 -2.93 -0.44 -4.93
C GLY A 253 -2.32 0.92 -4.65
N PHE A 254 -1.93 1.68 -5.69
CA PHE A 254 -1.16 2.92 -5.54
C PHE A 254 -1.87 4.15 -6.13
N ALA A 255 -2.10 4.23 -7.43
CA ALA A 255 -2.68 5.43 -8.06
C ALA A 255 -4.12 5.75 -7.59
N PHE A 256 -4.88 4.72 -7.21
CA PHE A 256 -6.27 4.86 -6.77
C PHE A 256 -6.44 5.28 -5.30
N ILE A 257 -5.35 5.45 -4.55
CA ILE A 257 -5.38 5.84 -3.13
C ILE A 257 -6.27 7.08 -2.86
N PRO A 258 -6.08 8.23 -3.53
CA PRO A 258 -6.85 9.46 -3.23
C PRO A 258 -8.30 9.40 -3.70
N TYR A 259 -8.62 8.52 -4.64
CA TYR A 259 -9.98 8.40 -5.20
C TYR A 259 -10.84 7.37 -4.46
N SER A 260 -10.31 6.77 -3.39
CA SER A 260 -10.94 5.67 -2.69
C SER A 260 -10.92 5.88 -1.18
N LYS A 261 -11.52 4.94 -0.44
CA LYS A 261 -11.42 4.96 1.01
C LYS A 261 -9.99 4.73 1.50
N TYR A 262 -9.03 4.29 0.66
CA TYR A 262 -7.62 4.15 1.07
C TYR A 262 -7.01 5.47 1.55
N ILE A 263 -7.54 6.63 1.14
CA ILE A 263 -7.12 7.93 1.65
C ILE A 263 -7.10 8.03 3.19
N HIS A 264 -7.86 7.17 3.90
CA HIS A 264 -7.81 7.05 5.36
C HIS A 264 -6.41 6.74 5.92
N MET A 265 -5.55 6.09 5.12
CA MET A 265 -4.16 5.83 5.50
C MET A 265 -3.34 7.13 5.65
N ILE A 266 -3.77 8.22 5.01
CA ILE A 266 -3.15 9.55 5.08
C ILE A 266 -3.96 10.43 6.06
N THR A 267 -5.28 10.48 5.92
CA THR A 267 -6.11 11.41 6.69
C THR A 267 -6.20 11.06 8.17
N SER A 268 -6.24 9.76 8.52
CA SER A 268 -6.34 9.35 9.93
C SER A 268 -5.10 9.74 10.73
N PRO A 269 -3.86 9.47 10.26
CA PRO A 269 -2.65 9.96 10.91
C PRO A 269 -2.61 11.48 11.05
N LEU A 270 -2.91 12.23 9.98
CA LEU A 270 -2.90 13.70 10.02
C LEU A 270 -3.87 14.23 11.08
N THR A 271 -5.07 13.67 11.16
CA THR A 271 -6.09 14.06 12.13
C THR A 271 -5.68 13.71 13.57
N ILE A 272 -5.11 12.54 13.78
CA ILE A 272 -4.65 12.09 15.11
C ILE A 272 -3.52 13.00 15.63
N LEU A 273 -2.58 13.37 14.76
CA LEU A 273 -1.43 14.19 15.12
C LEU A 273 -1.81 15.63 15.47
N VAL A 274 -2.69 16.25 14.67
CA VAL A 274 -3.20 17.61 14.95
C VAL A 274 -4.01 17.68 16.25
N ASN A 275 -4.76 16.62 16.57
CA ASN A 275 -5.55 16.57 17.80
C ASN A 275 -4.77 16.03 19.02
N LYS A 276 -3.46 15.77 18.90
CA LYS A 276 -2.55 15.32 19.98
C LYS A 276 -3.07 14.17 20.85
N GLY A 277 -3.79 13.21 20.27
CA GLY A 277 -4.33 12.11 21.08
C GLY A 277 -5.75 12.33 21.61
N GLY A 278 -6.36 13.51 21.43
CA GLY A 278 -7.73 13.77 21.82
C GLY A 278 -8.70 12.76 21.22
N GLU A 279 -9.43 12.06 22.08
CA GLU A 279 -10.59 11.26 21.71
C GLU A 279 -11.80 12.21 21.77
N LYS A 280 -12.61 12.24 20.71
CA LYS A 280 -13.97 12.79 20.82
C LYS A 280 -14.83 11.78 21.56
#